data_AF-A0A9W7NM50-F1
#
_entry.id   AF-A0A9W7NM50-F1
#
_cell.length_a   1.000
_cell.length_b   1.000
_cell.length_c   1.000
_cell.angle_alpha   90.00
_cell.angle_beta   90.00
_cell.angle_gamma   90.00
#
_symmetry.space_group_name_H-M   'P 1'
#
loop_
_entity.id
_entity.type
_entity.pdbx_description
1 polymer ?
#
loop_
_entity_poly.entity_id
_entity_poly.type
_entity_poly.pdbx_seq_one_letter_code
_entity_poly.pdbx_strand_id
1 'polypeptide(L)'
;MAESEHQGEALSALRAARIMLSRAGLSFRDLARGARPVAAAPEPPPSTAEAPPPDRPPPPDQLVQGLRRQVRDLELEVAGLKRQLEKSSGDMERQREEADRWRSLARETAEKLWDLGKALERKHSRHTSVDKRRAILDLLQDPGSALLADHEIARRVGTSPKLVAHWRRRLAIVGRKIRLLPVVPRGRGLWGGGHQKAPGRSGPALEGKRQRWMGYPVAVTISGRTGSPAKRP
;
A
#
# COMPACT_ATOMS: atom_id res chain seq x y z
N MET A 1 -1.89 -27.98 -8.00
CA MET A 1 -3.19 -27.43 -8.42
C MET A 1 -2.93 -26.00 -8.86
N ALA A 2 -3.19 -25.68 -10.13
CA ALA A 2 -2.90 -24.37 -10.68
C ALA A 2 -4.05 -23.40 -10.33
N GLU A 3 -3.87 -22.60 -9.29
CA GLU A 3 -4.70 -21.42 -9.08
C GLU A 3 -4.42 -20.47 -10.24
N SER A 4 -5.38 -20.37 -11.16
CA SER A 4 -5.25 -19.53 -12.35
C SER A 4 -5.00 -18.08 -11.95
N GLU A 5 -3.87 -17.51 -12.40
CA GLU A 5 -3.47 -16.10 -12.22
C GLU A 5 -4.55 -15.10 -12.68
N HIS A 6 -5.56 -15.56 -13.40
CA HIS A 6 -6.61 -14.76 -14.02
C HIS A 6 -7.88 -14.63 -13.17
N GLN A 7 -7.94 -15.23 -11.97
CA GLN A 7 -9.12 -15.09 -11.10
C GLN A 7 -9.38 -13.62 -10.70
N GLY A 8 -8.32 -12.85 -10.43
CA GLY A 8 -8.42 -11.42 -10.14
C GLY A 8 -8.92 -10.60 -11.34
N GLU A 9 -8.46 -10.95 -12.54
CA GLU A 9 -8.87 -10.31 -13.80
C GLU A 9 -10.31 -10.67 -14.18
N ALA A 10 -10.73 -11.91 -13.96
CA ALA A 10 -12.10 -12.34 -14.19
C ALA A 10 -13.07 -11.58 -13.27
N LEU A 11 -12.71 -11.39 -12.00
CA LEU A 11 -13.53 -10.62 -11.05
C LEU A 11 -13.56 -9.12 -11.40
N SER A 12 -12.45 -8.54 -11.86
CA SER A 12 -12.43 -7.14 -12.28
C SER A 12 -13.25 -6.93 -13.56
N ALA A 13 -13.19 -7.85 -14.53
CA ALA A 13 -14.00 -7.86 -15.73
C ALA A 13 -15.50 -8.00 -15.43
N LEU A 14 -15.89 -8.89 -14.52
CA LEU A 14 -17.29 -9.04 -14.09
C LEU A 14 -17.84 -7.77 -13.42
N ARG A 15 -17.03 -7.11 -12.59
CA ARG A 15 -17.40 -5.82 -11.99
C ARG A 15 -17.56 -4.73 -13.05
N ALA A 16 -16.65 -4.64 -14.01
CA ALA A 16 -16.74 -3.69 -15.11
C ALA A 16 -18.00 -3.92 -15.96
N ALA A 17 -18.26 -5.16 -16.35
CA ALA A 17 -19.46 -5.55 -17.10
C ALA A 17 -20.75 -5.20 -16.33
N ARG A 18 -20.79 -5.40 -15.01
CA ARG A 18 -21.94 -5.00 -14.18
C ARG A 18 -22.23 -3.50 -14.27
N ILE A 19 -21.18 -2.67 -14.19
CA ILE A 19 -21.29 -1.21 -14.23
C ILE A 19 -21.74 -0.74 -15.61
N MET A 20 -21.23 -1.37 -16.68
CA MET A 20 -21.65 -1.04 -18.05
C MET A 20 -23.12 -1.37 -18.29
N LEU A 21 -23.59 -2.52 -17.79
CA LEU A 21 -24.99 -2.92 -17.93
C LEU A 21 -25.92 -2.02 -17.12
N SER A 22 -25.56 -1.66 -15.89
CA SER A 22 -26.38 -0.77 -15.09
C SER A 22 -26.49 0.64 -15.69
N ARG A 23 -25.44 1.12 -16.37
CA ARG A 23 -25.50 2.38 -17.15
C ARG A 23 -26.46 2.30 -18.34
N ALA A 24 -26.61 1.12 -18.94
CA ALA A 24 -27.58 0.86 -19.99
C ALA A 24 -29.00 0.53 -19.45
N GLY A 25 -29.21 0.55 -18.13
CA GLY A 25 -30.47 0.17 -17.49
C GLY A 25 -30.77 -1.33 -17.56
N LEU A 26 -29.78 -2.16 -17.90
CA LEU A 26 -29.91 -3.60 -18.06
C LEU A 26 -29.22 -4.34 -16.91
N SER A 27 -29.73 -5.51 -16.54
CA SER A 27 -29.08 -6.42 -15.62
C SER A 27 -28.51 -7.65 -16.34
N PHE A 28 -27.58 -8.36 -15.69
CA PHE A 28 -27.11 -9.65 -16.20
C PHE A 28 -28.25 -10.66 -16.42
N ARG A 29 -29.34 -10.55 -15.65
CA ARG A 29 -30.52 -11.39 -15.80
C ARG A 29 -31.26 -11.08 -17.11
N ASP A 30 -31.24 -9.82 -17.54
CA ASP A 30 -31.88 -9.39 -18.79
C ASP A 30 -31.07 -9.84 -20.00
N LEU A 31 -29.73 -9.77 -19.92
CA LEU A 31 -28.86 -10.41 -20.90
C LEU A 31 -29.05 -11.92 -20.95
N ALA A 32 -29.14 -12.61 -19.81
CA ALA A 32 -29.35 -14.05 -19.79
C ALA A 32 -30.71 -14.46 -20.36
N ARG A 33 -31.72 -13.57 -20.25
CA ARG A 33 -33.03 -13.77 -20.89
C ARG A 33 -32.98 -13.54 -22.40
N GLY A 34 -32.24 -12.52 -22.87
CA GLY A 34 -32.06 -12.23 -24.30
C GLY A 34 -31.09 -13.17 -25.02
N ALA A 35 -30.09 -13.69 -24.31
CA ALA A 35 -29.10 -14.65 -24.80
C ALA A 35 -29.56 -16.10 -24.65
N ARG A 36 -30.73 -16.34 -24.05
CA ARG A 36 -31.38 -17.64 -24.13
C ARG A 36 -31.62 -17.87 -25.62
N PRO A 37 -31.04 -18.91 -26.24
CA PRO A 37 -31.45 -19.25 -27.59
C PRO A 37 -32.96 -19.39 -27.51
N VAL A 38 -33.68 -18.57 -28.30
CA VAL A 38 -35.00 -18.95 -28.74
C VAL A 38 -34.73 -20.33 -29.30
N ALA A 39 -35.14 -21.36 -28.56
CA ALA A 39 -35.25 -22.68 -29.13
C ALA A 39 -36.08 -22.39 -30.37
N ALA A 40 -35.43 -22.43 -31.54
CA ALA A 40 -36.14 -22.55 -32.78
C ALA A 40 -37.15 -23.64 -32.44
N ALA A 41 -38.43 -23.25 -32.44
CA ALA A 41 -39.50 -24.22 -32.38
C ALA A 41 -39.03 -25.30 -33.36
N PRO A 42 -38.87 -26.57 -32.93
CA PRO A 42 -38.50 -27.60 -33.86
C PRO A 42 -39.48 -27.44 -35.01
N GLU A 43 -38.97 -27.15 -36.21
CA GLU A 43 -39.81 -27.14 -37.39
C GLU A 43 -40.63 -28.43 -37.28
N PRO A 44 -41.97 -28.36 -37.43
CA PRO A 44 -42.74 -29.58 -37.51
C PRO A 44 -42.06 -30.43 -38.58
N PRO A 45 -41.71 -31.70 -38.28
CA PRO A 45 -41.04 -32.53 -39.27
C PRO A 45 -41.88 -32.50 -40.55
N PRO A 46 -41.28 -32.56 -41.75
CA PRO A 46 -42.06 -32.73 -42.95
C PRO A 46 -43.02 -33.89 -42.73
N SER A 47 -44.31 -33.58 -42.77
CA SER A 47 -45.42 -34.51 -42.63
C SER A 47 -45.39 -35.46 -43.83
N THR A 48 -44.50 -36.45 -43.78
CA THR A 48 -44.40 -37.56 -44.72
C THR A 48 -43.73 -38.73 -44.02
N ALA A 49 -44.49 -39.37 -43.15
CA ALA A 49 -44.53 -40.81 -42.90
C ALA A 49 -45.32 -40.98 -41.60
N GLU A 50 -46.59 -41.27 -41.77
CA GLU A 50 -47.45 -41.86 -40.75
C GLU A 50 -46.65 -42.98 -40.07
N ALA A 51 -46.25 -42.77 -38.81
CA ALA A 51 -45.75 -43.86 -37.99
C ALA A 51 -46.86 -44.91 -37.95
N PRO A 52 -46.58 -46.20 -38.25
CA PRO A 52 -47.60 -47.22 -38.17
C PRO A 52 -48.22 -47.18 -36.77
N PRO A 53 -49.54 -47.41 -36.64
CA PRO A 53 -50.18 -47.47 -35.33
C PRO A 53 -49.40 -48.44 -34.43
N PRO A 54 -49.31 -48.21 -33.10
CA PRO A 54 -48.68 -49.18 -32.22
C PRO A 54 -49.53 -50.44 -32.22
N ASP A 55 -49.22 -51.35 -33.13
CA ASP A 55 -49.83 -52.66 -33.19
C ASP A 55 -49.36 -53.44 -31.97
N ARG A 56 -50.29 -53.52 -31.02
CA ARG A 56 -50.24 -54.18 -29.71
C ARG A 56 -49.36 -53.50 -28.65
N PRO A 57 -49.88 -53.36 -27.42
CA PRO A 57 -49.02 -53.03 -26.29
C PRO A 57 -47.91 -54.09 -26.20
N PRO A 58 -46.65 -53.68 -25.94
CA PRO A 58 -45.57 -54.63 -25.76
C PRO A 58 -45.99 -55.64 -24.68
N PRO A 59 -45.71 -56.94 -24.88
CA PRO A 59 -46.06 -57.95 -23.90
C PRO A 59 -45.51 -57.54 -22.53
N PRO A 60 -46.24 -57.81 -21.44
CA PRO A 60 -45.90 -57.33 -20.09
C PRO A 60 -44.46 -57.69 -19.69
N ASP A 61 -43.94 -58.80 -20.20
CA ASP A 61 -42.56 -59.24 -19.99
C ASP A 61 -41.51 -58.26 -20.54
N GLN A 62 -41.77 -57.63 -21.69
CA GLN A 62 -40.87 -56.62 -22.26
C GLN A 62 -40.89 -55.32 -21.46
N LEU A 63 -42.05 -54.92 -20.93
CA LEU A 63 -42.17 -53.77 -20.02
C LEU A 63 -41.44 -54.03 -18.70
N VAL A 64 -41.59 -55.21 -18.11
CA VAL A 64 -40.89 -55.59 -16.88
C VAL A 64 -39.37 -55.63 -17.10
N GLN A 65 -38.91 -56.12 -18.25
CA GLN A 65 -37.48 -56.09 -18.61
C GLN A 65 -36.96 -54.66 -18.80
N GLY A 66 -37.74 -53.79 -19.46
CA GLY A 66 -37.41 -52.37 -19.61
C GLY A 66 -37.29 -51.65 -18.27
N LEU A 67 -38.28 -51.84 -17.39
CA LEU A 67 -38.28 -51.29 -16.03
C LEU A 67 -37.09 -51.80 -15.20
N ARG A 68 -36.75 -53.10 -15.30
CA ARG A 68 -35.56 -53.65 -14.62
C ARG A 68 -34.25 -53.04 -15.10
N ARG A 69 -34.13 -52.70 -16.40
CA ARG A 69 -32.97 -51.98 -16.93
C ARG A 69 -32.92 -50.56 -16.38
N GLN A 70 -34.04 -49.85 -16.41
CA GLN A 70 -34.14 -48.50 -15.84
C GLN A 70 -33.80 -48.46 -14.35
N VAL A 71 -34.26 -49.43 -13.56
CA VAL A 71 -33.89 -49.52 -12.14
C VAL A 71 -32.37 -49.70 -11.98
N ARG A 72 -31.74 -50.55 -12.79
CA ARG A 72 -30.28 -50.72 -12.75
C ARG A 72 -29.53 -49.46 -13.17
N ASP A 73 -30.00 -48.75 -14.19
CA ASP A 73 -29.41 -47.50 -14.64
C ASP A 73 -29.51 -46.42 -13.55
N LEU A 74 -30.67 -46.31 -12.90
CA LEU A 74 -30.89 -45.41 -11.76
C LEU A 74 -30.04 -45.81 -10.55
N GLU A 75 -29.86 -47.09 -10.26
CA GLU A 75 -28.97 -47.57 -9.19
C GLU A 75 -27.51 -47.17 -9.46
N LEU A 76 -27.06 -47.25 -10.72
CA LEU A 76 -25.73 -46.80 -11.12
C LEU A 76 -25.57 -45.28 -11.02
N GLU A 77 -26.59 -44.52 -11.41
CA GLU A 77 -26.62 -43.06 -11.26
C GLU A 77 -26.56 -42.66 -9.78
N VAL A 78 -27.35 -43.31 -8.92
CA VAL A 78 -27.32 -43.07 -7.46
C VAL A 78 -25.94 -43.40 -6.89
N ALA A 79 -25.32 -44.51 -7.31
CA ALA A 79 -23.97 -44.85 -6.89
C ALA A 79 -22.94 -43.81 -7.36
N GLY A 80 -23.09 -43.28 -8.58
CA GLY A 80 -22.27 -42.21 -9.12
C GLY A 80 -22.42 -40.90 -8.34
N LEU A 81 -23.65 -40.48 -8.09
CA LEU A 81 -23.97 -39.27 -7.32
C LEU A 81 -23.48 -39.37 -5.87
N LYS A 82 -23.58 -40.55 -5.23
CA LYS A 82 -23.02 -40.77 -3.89
C LYS A 82 -21.50 -40.57 -3.86
N ARG A 83 -20.77 -41.16 -4.82
CA ARG A 83 -19.31 -40.95 -4.93
C ARG A 83 -18.96 -39.50 -5.22
N GLN A 84 -19.75 -38.80 -6.04
CA GLN A 84 -19.57 -37.38 -6.28
C GLN A 84 -19.81 -36.55 -5.02
N LEU A 85 -20.83 -36.88 -4.24
CA LEU A 85 -21.12 -36.23 -2.96
C LEU A 85 -19.96 -36.43 -1.98
N GLU A 86 -19.50 -37.67 -1.78
CA GLU A 86 -18.35 -37.99 -0.91
C GLU A 86 -17.07 -37.27 -1.34
N LYS A 87 -16.83 -37.19 -2.64
CA LYS A 87 -15.69 -36.43 -3.18
C LYS A 87 -15.83 -34.94 -2.88
N SER A 88 -17.01 -34.37 -3.15
CA SER A 88 -17.27 -32.95 -2.89
C SER A 88 -17.23 -32.61 -1.41
N SER A 89 -17.68 -33.50 -0.52
CA SER A 89 -17.60 -33.31 0.92
C SER A 89 -16.16 -33.33 1.40
N GLY A 90 -15.34 -34.27 0.89
CA GLY A 90 -13.91 -34.31 1.21
C GLY A 90 -13.15 -33.08 0.70
N ASP A 91 -13.48 -32.57 -0.49
CA ASP A 91 -12.88 -31.34 -1.00
C ASP A 91 -13.31 -30.11 -0.17
N MET A 92 -14.56 -30.04 0.28
CA MET A 92 -15.02 -28.99 1.19
C MET A 92 -14.35 -29.06 2.57
N GLU A 93 -14.08 -30.25 3.09
CA GLU A 93 -13.33 -30.43 4.34
C GLU A 93 -11.89 -29.95 4.20
N ARG A 94 -11.21 -30.29 3.10
CA ARG A 94 -9.85 -29.76 2.79
C ARG A 94 -9.82 -28.25 2.73
N GLN A 95 -10.79 -27.63 2.04
CA GLN A 95 -10.90 -26.18 1.98
C GLN A 95 -11.15 -25.54 3.34
N ARG A 96 -11.93 -26.19 4.21
CA ARG A 96 -12.16 -25.73 5.59
C ARG A 96 -10.87 -25.80 6.40
N GLU A 97 -10.15 -26.92 6.34
CA GLU A 97 -8.86 -27.06 7.01
C GLU A 97 -7.84 -26.02 6.54
N GLU A 98 -7.75 -25.78 5.23
CA GLU A 98 -6.89 -24.74 4.67
C GLU A 98 -7.30 -23.36 5.16
N ALA A 99 -8.60 -23.04 5.14
CA ALA A 99 -9.12 -21.78 5.67
C ALA A 99 -8.78 -21.61 7.16
N ASP A 100 -8.85 -22.66 7.96
CA ASP A 100 -8.50 -22.62 9.38
C ASP A 100 -7.00 -22.48 9.61
N ARG A 101 -6.16 -23.09 8.77
CA ARG A 101 -4.71 -22.85 8.75
C ARG A 101 -4.39 -21.39 8.43
N TRP A 102 -5.01 -20.84 7.39
CA TRP A 102 -4.84 -19.42 7.02
C TRP A 102 -5.33 -18.47 8.11
N ARG A 103 -6.46 -18.78 8.76
CA ARG A 103 -6.95 -18.00 9.92
C ARG A 103 -5.97 -18.04 11.09
N SER A 104 -5.38 -19.20 11.36
CA SER A 104 -4.40 -19.37 12.45
C SER A 104 -3.13 -18.56 12.17
N LEU A 105 -2.59 -18.67 10.95
CA LEU A 105 -1.45 -17.85 10.51
C LEU A 105 -1.74 -16.35 10.57
N ALA A 106 -2.95 -15.93 10.15
CA ALA A 106 -3.37 -14.54 10.24
C ALA A 106 -3.42 -14.04 11.70
N ARG A 107 -3.88 -14.87 12.64
CA ARG A 107 -3.88 -14.53 14.07
C ARG A 107 -2.47 -14.44 14.63
N GLU A 108 -1.61 -15.42 14.37
CA GLU A 108 -0.21 -15.40 14.82
C GLU A 108 0.56 -14.20 14.26
N THR A 109 0.34 -13.86 12.98
CA THR A 109 0.97 -12.69 12.37
C THR A 109 0.45 -11.39 12.97
N ALA A 110 -0.86 -11.29 13.27
CA ALA A 110 -1.42 -10.16 13.97
C ALA A 110 -0.85 -10.00 15.39
N GLU A 111 -0.68 -11.10 16.14
CA GLU A 111 -0.05 -11.10 17.46
C GLU A 111 1.42 -10.66 17.40
N LYS A 112 2.20 -11.21 16.45
CA LYS A 112 3.59 -10.79 16.22
C LYS A 112 3.69 -9.30 15.89
N LEU A 113 2.80 -8.79 15.03
CA LEU A 113 2.75 -7.36 14.70
C LEU A 113 2.36 -6.52 15.90
N TRP A 114 1.45 -7.00 16.74
CA TRP A 114 1.05 -6.34 17.98
C TRP A 114 2.23 -6.25 18.95
N ASP A 115 2.95 -7.34 19.17
CA ASP A 115 4.11 -7.38 20.06
C ASP A 115 5.25 -6.49 19.55
N LEU A 116 5.50 -6.48 18.24
CA LEU A 116 6.45 -5.56 17.61
C LEU A 116 6.00 -4.10 17.79
N GLY A 117 4.71 -3.82 17.60
CA GLY A 117 4.12 -2.51 17.86
C GLY A 117 4.32 -2.08 19.31
N LYS A 118 4.08 -2.95 20.28
CA LYS A 118 4.31 -2.69 21.71
C LYS A 118 5.79 -2.53 22.04
N ALA A 119 6.67 -3.33 21.44
CA ALA A 119 8.11 -3.19 21.60
C ALA A 119 8.62 -1.85 21.02
N LEU A 120 8.07 -1.43 19.88
CA LEU A 120 8.33 -0.12 19.29
C LEU A 120 7.78 1.01 20.16
N GLU A 121 6.57 0.90 20.71
CA GLU A 121 5.98 1.89 21.61
C GLU A 121 6.84 2.07 22.88
N ARG A 122 7.29 0.96 23.48
CA ARG A 122 8.24 0.99 24.61
C ARG A 122 9.58 1.65 24.24
N LYS A 123 10.01 1.57 22.98
CA LYS A 123 11.23 2.25 22.47
C LYS A 123 10.99 3.71 22.10
N HIS A 124 9.83 4.05 21.53
CA HIS A 124 9.43 5.40 21.11
C HIS A 124 8.98 6.29 22.27
N SER A 125 8.60 5.72 23.41
CA SER A 125 8.39 6.46 24.67
C SER A 125 9.65 7.25 25.08
N ARG A 126 10.83 6.82 24.63
CA ARG A 126 12.04 7.65 24.60
C ARG A 126 12.02 8.43 23.29
N HIS A 127 11.54 9.68 23.33
CA HIS A 127 11.51 10.61 22.19
C HIS A 127 12.66 10.34 21.21
N THR A 128 12.34 9.84 20.02
CA THR A 128 13.38 9.50 19.05
C THR A 128 14.10 10.78 18.60
N SER A 129 15.32 10.65 18.08
CA SER A 129 16.06 11.79 17.54
C SER A 129 15.27 12.53 16.45
N VAL A 130 14.39 11.82 15.73
CA VAL A 130 13.48 12.38 14.72
C VAL A 130 12.35 13.18 15.37
N ASP A 131 11.72 12.68 16.44
CA ASP A 131 10.65 13.40 17.14
C ASP A 131 11.18 14.67 17.80
N LYS A 132 12.37 14.59 18.41
CA LYS A 132 13.09 15.75 18.94
C LYS A 132 13.38 16.79 17.86
N ARG A 133 13.78 16.34 16.66
CA ARG A 133 13.99 17.22 15.51
C ARG A 133 12.69 17.89 15.06
N ARG A 134 11.58 17.15 14.96
CA ARG A 134 10.26 17.69 14.59
C ARG A 134 9.82 18.75 15.59
N ALA A 135 9.84 18.43 16.88
CA ALA A 135 9.48 19.37 17.95
C ALA A 135 10.35 20.64 17.96
N ILE A 136 11.65 20.55 17.66
CA ILE A 136 12.51 21.73 17.48
C ILE A 136 12.05 22.57 16.30
N LEU A 137 11.74 21.94 15.17
CA LEU A 137 11.32 22.67 13.96
C LEU A 137 9.97 23.34 14.16
N ASP A 138 9.02 22.68 14.84
CA ASP A 138 7.69 23.24 15.15
C ASP A 138 7.84 24.50 16.02
N LEU A 139 8.60 24.42 17.12
CA LEU A 139 8.87 25.58 18.00
C LEU A 139 9.66 26.71 17.33
N LEU A 140 10.44 26.41 16.29
CA LEU A 140 11.18 27.43 15.54
C LEU A 140 10.36 28.05 14.39
N GLN A 141 9.28 27.38 13.94
CA GLN A 141 8.35 27.91 12.94
C GLN A 141 7.29 28.81 13.58
N ASP A 142 6.89 28.50 14.81
CA ASP A 142 5.98 29.31 15.60
C ASP A 142 6.61 30.67 15.98
N PRO A 143 5.99 31.82 15.62
CA PRO A 143 6.63 33.13 15.76
C PRO A 143 6.86 33.55 17.22
N GLY A 144 6.02 33.09 18.15
CA GLY A 144 6.16 33.39 19.59
C GLY A 144 7.27 32.61 20.27
N SER A 145 7.42 31.32 19.95
CA SER A 145 8.43 30.43 20.52
C SER A 145 9.77 30.51 19.80
N ALA A 146 9.82 30.97 18.55
CA ALA A 146 11.06 31.22 17.82
C ALA A 146 11.92 32.32 18.48
N LEU A 147 11.31 33.24 19.23
CA LEU A 147 12.02 34.31 19.96
C LEU A 147 12.71 33.81 21.23
N LEU A 148 12.33 32.63 21.73
CA LEU A 148 12.93 32.02 22.91
C LEU A 148 14.42 31.70 22.69
N ALA A 149 15.17 31.70 23.78
CA ALA A 149 16.58 31.36 23.74
C ALA A 149 16.78 29.86 23.45
N ASP A 150 17.89 29.51 22.79
CA ASP A 150 18.17 28.12 22.39
C ASP A 150 18.20 27.16 23.57
N HIS A 151 18.63 27.62 24.75
CA HIS A 151 18.63 26.82 25.97
C HIS A 151 17.22 26.54 26.51
N GLU A 152 16.25 27.42 26.25
CA GLU A 152 14.87 27.25 26.69
C GLU A 152 14.11 26.29 25.78
N ILE A 153 14.29 26.42 24.46
CA ILE A 153 13.79 25.45 23.48
C ILE A 153 14.41 24.06 23.73
N ALA A 154 15.72 24.02 24.01
CA ALA A 154 16.43 22.79 24.33
C ALA A 154 15.89 22.11 25.61
N ARG A 155 15.57 22.89 26.66
CA ARG A 155 14.93 22.38 27.88
C ARG A 155 13.54 21.81 27.58
N ARG A 156 12.72 22.50 26.79
CA ARG A 156 11.35 22.06 26.44
C ARG A 156 11.33 20.77 25.61
N VAL A 157 12.32 20.57 24.73
CA VAL A 157 12.42 19.38 23.85
C VAL A 157 13.32 18.27 24.42
N GLY A 158 14.08 18.54 25.49
CA GLY A 158 15.05 17.58 26.05
C GLY A 158 16.22 17.29 25.10
N THR A 159 16.80 18.35 24.51
CA THR A 159 17.92 18.29 23.55
C THR A 159 19.09 19.19 23.93
N SER A 160 20.18 19.16 23.18
CA SER A 160 21.30 20.08 23.36
C SER A 160 21.01 21.45 22.73
N PRO A 161 21.32 22.57 23.41
CA PRO A 161 21.19 23.93 22.84
C PRO A 161 21.96 24.11 21.53
N LYS A 162 23.09 23.40 21.35
CA LYS A 162 23.90 23.45 20.11
C LYS A 162 23.11 22.93 18.90
N LEU A 163 22.26 21.93 19.10
CA LEU A 163 21.44 21.33 18.05
C LEU A 163 20.30 22.26 17.63
N VAL A 164 19.67 22.95 18.59
CA VAL A 164 18.69 24.01 18.32
C VAL A 164 19.33 25.16 17.51
N ALA A 165 20.51 25.63 17.94
CA ALA A 165 21.26 26.66 17.22
C ALA A 165 21.66 26.24 15.80
N HIS A 166 21.92 24.95 15.57
CA HIS A 166 22.17 24.41 14.24
C HIS A 166 20.91 24.48 13.35
N TRP A 167 19.76 24.03 13.85
CA TRP A 167 18.50 24.06 13.09
C TRP A 167 17.99 25.49 12.85
N ARG A 168 18.14 26.39 13.82
CA ARG A 168 17.83 27.82 13.67
C ARG A 168 18.67 28.46 12.55
N ARG A 169 19.98 28.18 12.50
CA ARG A 169 20.86 28.64 11.41
C ARG A 169 20.45 28.04 10.07
N ARG A 170 20.09 26.75 10.04
CA ARG A 170 19.64 26.07 8.82
C ARG A 170 18.32 26.64 8.30
N LEU A 171 17.35 26.89 9.17
CA LEU A 171 16.10 27.57 8.81
C LEU A 171 16.32 29.01 8.37
N ALA A 172 17.27 29.73 8.96
CA ALA A 172 17.65 31.06 8.48
C ALA A 172 18.16 31.02 7.03
N ILE A 173 18.96 30.02 6.67
CA ILE A 173 19.47 29.84 5.30
C ILE A 173 18.34 29.45 4.35
N VAL A 174 17.46 28.53 4.77
CA VAL A 174 16.33 28.04 3.96
C VAL A 174 15.27 29.13 3.78
N GLY A 175 14.88 29.83 4.85
CA GLY A 175 13.93 30.95 4.81
C GLY A 175 14.46 32.14 3.98
N ARG A 176 15.78 32.40 3.99
CA ARG A 176 16.42 33.36 3.07
C ARG A 176 16.35 32.92 1.61
N LYS A 177 16.40 31.60 1.34
CA LYS A 177 16.21 31.04 -0.01
C LYS A 177 14.74 31.00 -0.45
N ILE A 178 13.79 30.94 0.49
CA ILE A 178 12.36 30.76 0.22
C ILE A 178 11.54 32.06 0.42
N ARG A 179 12.14 33.16 0.91
CA ARG A 179 11.47 34.46 1.17
C ARG A 179 10.13 34.31 1.91
N LEU A 180 10.14 33.63 3.05
CA LEU A 180 9.02 33.68 4.00
C LEU A 180 9.60 33.85 5.41
N LEU A 181 9.25 35.00 6.00
CA LEU A 181 9.44 35.46 7.39
C LEU A 181 10.78 36.13 7.80
N PRO A 182 10.68 37.20 8.63
CA PRO A 182 11.81 37.99 9.08
C PRO A 182 12.63 37.23 10.12
N VAL A 183 13.67 36.56 9.68
CA VAL A 183 14.68 36.02 10.58
C VAL A 183 15.50 37.19 11.11
N VAL A 184 15.15 37.69 12.30
CA VAL A 184 15.91 38.73 13.01
C VAL A 184 17.34 38.24 13.17
N PRO A 185 18.33 38.81 12.47
CA PRO A 185 19.72 38.47 12.69
C PRO A 185 20.11 39.16 14.00
N ARG A 186 20.13 38.44 15.13
CA ARG A 186 20.74 39.00 16.33
C ARG A 186 22.22 39.24 16.05
N GLY A 187 22.57 40.52 16.12
CA GLY A 187 23.91 41.04 15.95
C GLY A 187 24.91 40.29 16.80
N ARG A 188 26.03 40.02 16.16
CA ARG A 188 27.28 39.51 16.71
C ARG A 188 27.73 40.44 17.85
N GLY A 189 27.56 40.01 19.09
CA GLY A 189 28.08 40.73 20.25
C GLY A 189 27.82 39.96 21.53
N LEU A 190 28.58 38.89 21.78
CA LEU A 190 28.83 38.34 23.13
C LEU A 190 29.87 37.20 23.10
N TRP A 191 31.01 37.41 22.42
CA TRP A 191 32.22 36.64 22.68
C TRP A 191 33.35 37.62 22.92
N GLY A 192 33.59 37.89 24.20
CA GLY A 192 34.56 38.87 24.68
C GLY A 192 34.46 39.02 26.20
N GLY A 193 34.38 37.91 26.93
CA GLY A 193 34.65 37.90 28.36
C GLY A 193 36.16 37.99 28.54
N GLY A 194 36.65 39.14 29.00
CA GLY A 194 38.07 39.41 29.19
C GLY A 194 38.27 40.73 29.92
N HIS A 195 38.25 40.65 31.24
CA HIS A 195 38.72 41.62 32.23
C HIS A 195 39.69 42.72 31.73
N GLN A 196 39.33 43.99 31.98
CA GLN A 196 40.12 45.06 32.66
C GLN A 196 40.04 46.46 32.01
N LYS A 197 39.63 47.42 32.87
CA LYS A 197 40.02 48.85 32.98
C LYS A 197 39.78 49.83 31.81
N ALA A 198 38.92 50.81 32.07
CA ALA A 198 39.17 52.21 31.70
C ALA A 198 40.05 52.88 32.78
N PRO A 199 40.60 54.11 32.62
CA PRO A 199 40.54 55.04 31.50
C PRO A 199 41.91 55.67 31.08
N GLY A 200 41.96 56.27 29.89
CA GLY A 200 42.82 57.43 29.55
C GLY A 200 44.32 57.21 29.26
N ARG A 201 44.72 57.39 27.99
CA ARG A 201 45.75 58.35 27.54
C ARG A 201 46.04 58.22 26.04
N SER A 202 46.27 59.38 25.44
CA SER A 202 46.67 59.70 24.08
C SER A 202 47.92 58.95 23.55
N GLY A 203 47.92 58.64 22.26
CA GLY A 203 49.14 58.36 21.47
C GLY A 203 48.82 57.89 20.04
N PRO A 204 49.53 58.34 18.99
CA PRO A 204 48.92 58.62 17.69
C PRO A 204 49.09 57.53 16.63
N ALA A 205 48.34 57.76 15.55
CA ALA A 205 48.34 57.11 14.25
C ALA A 205 49.65 56.43 13.82
N LEU A 206 49.53 55.16 13.43
CA LEU A 206 50.34 54.59 12.36
C LEU A 206 49.43 53.97 11.30
N GLU A 207 49.35 54.73 10.23
CA GLU A 207 48.88 54.40 8.90
C GLU A 207 49.55 53.10 8.41
N GLY A 208 48.74 52.09 8.09
CA GLY A 208 49.23 50.74 7.83
C GLY A 208 48.35 49.97 6.87
N LYS A 209 48.36 50.40 5.61
CA LYS A 209 48.17 49.58 4.39
C LYS A 209 47.00 48.58 4.40
N ARG A 210 45.96 48.97 3.66
CA ARG A 210 45.03 48.09 2.95
C ARG A 210 45.77 46.90 2.34
N GLN A 211 45.60 45.70 2.88
CA GLN A 211 45.92 44.47 2.16
C GLN A 211 44.63 43.84 1.64
N ARG A 212 44.48 43.95 0.32
CA ARG A 212 43.57 43.18 -0.51
C ARG A 212 43.80 41.70 -0.25
N TRP A 213 42.73 40.96 0.01
CA TRP A 213 42.76 39.50 -0.03
C TRP A 213 43.00 39.06 -1.47
N MET A 214 44.20 38.53 -1.74
CA MET A 214 44.50 37.81 -2.98
C MET A 214 43.69 36.52 -2.99
N GLY A 215 42.86 36.37 -4.03
CA GLY A 215 42.08 35.17 -4.25
C GLY A 215 42.98 33.98 -4.58
N TYR A 216 42.67 32.84 -3.96
CA TYR A 216 43.01 31.54 -4.50
C TYR A 216 41.71 30.92 -5.06
N PRO A 217 41.61 30.69 -6.38
CA PRO A 217 40.54 29.88 -6.93
C PRO A 217 40.88 28.42 -6.62
N VAL A 218 40.16 27.81 -5.68
CA VAL A 218 40.14 26.34 -5.60
C VAL A 218 39.25 25.87 -6.76
N ALA A 219 39.92 25.40 -7.81
CA ALA A 219 39.29 24.72 -8.92
C ALA A 219 38.48 23.52 -8.40
N VAL A 220 37.15 23.62 -8.54
CA VAL A 220 36.23 22.51 -8.34
C VAL A 220 36.31 21.63 -9.58
N THR A 221 37.04 20.52 -9.51
CA THR A 221 36.94 19.47 -10.52
C THR A 221 35.64 18.70 -10.32
N ILE A 222 34.65 19.03 -11.14
CA ILE A 222 33.42 18.26 -11.31
C ILE A 222 33.76 17.04 -12.17
N SER A 223 34.01 15.90 -11.54
CA SER A 223 33.94 14.61 -12.24
C SER A 223 32.50 14.09 -12.14
N GLY A 224 31.65 14.58 -13.03
CA GLY A 224 30.45 13.85 -13.41
C GLY A 224 30.86 12.67 -14.31
N ARG A 225 30.47 11.45 -13.92
CA ARG A 225 30.32 10.37 -14.90
C ARG A 225 29.23 9.40 -14.46
N THR A 226 28.07 9.64 -15.05
CA THR A 226 27.02 8.67 -15.37
C THR A 226 27.60 7.39 -15.99
N GLY A 227 27.02 6.23 -15.67
CA GLY A 227 27.06 5.06 -16.55
C GLY A 227 27.12 3.71 -15.85
N SER A 228 25.98 3.01 -15.79
CA SER A 228 25.95 1.53 -15.88
C SER A 228 26.74 1.05 -17.11
N PRO A 229 27.33 -0.16 -17.05
CA PRO A 229 26.72 -1.34 -17.70
C PRO A 229 26.82 -2.60 -16.82
N ALA A 230 25.79 -3.44 -16.73
CA ALA A 230 25.44 -4.53 -17.64
C ALA A 230 26.43 -5.74 -17.63
N LYS A 231 25.92 -6.85 -17.09
CA LYS A 231 25.95 -8.26 -17.55
C LYS A 231 27.22 -8.86 -18.21
N ARG A 232 27.49 -10.08 -17.68
CA ARG A 232 27.86 -11.36 -18.33
C ARG A 232 29.35 -11.61 -18.63
N PRO A 233 29.78 -12.88 -18.82
CA PRO A 233 29.03 -14.14 -18.85
C PRO A 233 29.15 -15.03 -17.61
#